data_AF-A0A3A5VK73-F1
#
_entry.id   AF-A0A3A5VK73-F1
#
_cell.length_a   1.000
_cell.length_b   1.000
_cell.length_c   1.000
_cell.angle_alpha   90.00
_cell.angle_beta   90.00
_cell.angle_gamma   90.00
#
_symmetry.space_group_name_H-M   'P 1'
#
loop_
_entity.id
_entity.type
_entity.pdbx_description
1 polymer ?
#
loop_
_entity_poly.entity_id
_entity_poly.type
_entity_poly.pdbx_seq_one_letter_code
_entity_poly.pdbx_strand_id
1 'polypeptide(L)'
;MLTQQALEAWYGSHESDLAWVEKPSRHQFRWRLPNDRWATASRQFSSSKALQKELKKQGPRDVYIGTSAWLTPVNLPKRSDEDAPHPVLIDHWVVFDIDFTPFCYRRLEQARKAAHRLMLWIEANEDLTLLSLSYSGGKGFHLIFKDNDRSLFSIPDPKEREEAVRTTRQALLRRVLGQGFPVDPTVTADTRRIIRLPGTLHGTTGWVCTRISREQLTAPLKTWVSNLPRHPDALRLRYWPLAPSDLLRRGNPWARTKAKRSRSKRTYTVQEAITVVQCSTQVVGTKGRSALMAWIPKRWTEGHLSSVASRINELGWGPVHTFEHLKQTLLIAPRAIPKEQLAKEVATMGWKSMGGEIKQLGHAWLDIHPMLDEQADGLSTLVHKGTWEEAGTGGGKVPWSATHVELLRRLDTIVELGDDEVAGRAEPAFRVVSKT
;
A
#
# COMPACT_ATOMS: atom_id res chain seq x y z
N MET A 1 -10.56 -14.60 7.89
CA MET A 1 -11.02 -13.88 6.67
C MET A 1 -12.25 -14.61 6.18
N LEU A 2 -13.24 -13.88 5.65
CA LEU A 2 -14.47 -14.46 5.14
C LEU A 2 -14.17 -15.33 3.90
N THR A 3 -14.89 -16.44 3.76
CA THR A 3 -14.76 -17.32 2.59
C THR A 3 -15.44 -16.72 1.37
N GLN A 4 -15.08 -17.20 0.17
CA GLN A 4 -15.74 -16.80 -1.08
C GLN A 4 -17.26 -17.01 -1.01
N GLN A 5 -17.70 -18.19 -0.57
CA GLN A 5 -19.12 -18.52 -0.43
C GLN A 5 -19.85 -17.58 0.56
N ALA A 6 -19.21 -17.23 1.68
CA ALA A 6 -19.79 -16.29 2.64
C ALA A 6 -19.98 -14.88 2.03
N LEU A 7 -19.02 -14.44 1.23
CA LEU A 7 -19.09 -13.15 0.54
C LEU A 7 -20.18 -13.16 -0.55
N GLU A 8 -20.25 -14.21 -1.37
CA GLU A 8 -21.30 -14.38 -2.38
C GLU A 8 -22.70 -14.40 -1.75
N ALA A 9 -22.87 -15.12 -0.62
CA ALA A 9 -24.12 -15.16 0.13
C ALA A 9 -24.50 -13.79 0.70
N TRP A 10 -23.51 -13.04 1.23
CA TRP A 10 -23.72 -11.69 1.73
C TRP A 10 -24.24 -10.76 0.63
N TYR A 11 -23.55 -10.67 -0.51
CA TYR A 11 -24.02 -9.88 -1.66
C TYR A 11 -25.24 -10.52 -2.36
N GLY A 12 -25.65 -11.72 -1.98
CA GLY A 12 -26.94 -12.29 -2.36
C GLY A 12 -28.13 -11.60 -1.67
N SER A 13 -27.92 -11.03 -0.49
CA SER A 13 -28.97 -10.58 0.43
C SER A 13 -28.84 -9.11 0.87
N HIS A 14 -27.67 -8.48 0.68
CA HIS A 14 -27.39 -7.12 1.12
C HIS A 14 -26.93 -6.25 -0.05
N GLU A 15 -27.66 -5.17 -0.33
CA GLU A 15 -27.40 -4.27 -1.45
C GLU A 15 -26.40 -3.16 -1.09
N SER A 16 -25.55 -2.77 -2.05
CA SER A 16 -24.69 -1.59 -1.94
C SER A 16 -25.49 -0.29 -1.94
N ASP A 17 -25.04 0.72 -1.19
CA ASP A 17 -25.70 2.01 -1.08
C ASP A 17 -25.11 3.05 -2.04
N LEU A 18 -25.88 3.35 -3.09
CA LEU A 18 -25.59 4.41 -4.07
C LEU A 18 -26.57 5.59 -3.97
N ALA A 19 -27.47 5.63 -2.99
CA ALA A 19 -28.51 6.64 -2.92
C ALA A 19 -27.96 8.07 -2.68
N TRP A 20 -26.72 8.19 -2.24
CA TRP A 20 -26.01 9.45 -2.05
C TRP A 20 -25.28 9.94 -3.30
N VAL A 21 -25.22 9.14 -4.36
CA VAL A 21 -24.49 9.44 -5.60
C VAL A 21 -25.50 9.81 -6.68
N GLU A 22 -25.47 11.05 -7.14
CA GLU A 22 -26.43 11.55 -8.15
C GLU A 22 -26.36 10.77 -9.47
N LYS A 23 -25.15 10.52 -9.98
CA LYS A 23 -24.93 9.83 -11.27
C LYS A 23 -23.87 8.74 -11.13
N PRO A 24 -24.22 7.57 -10.57
CA PRO A 24 -23.27 6.48 -10.34
C PRO A 24 -22.55 6.03 -11.62
N SER A 25 -23.21 6.14 -12.78
CA SER A 25 -22.65 5.75 -14.07
C SER A 25 -21.42 6.55 -14.50
N ARG A 26 -21.16 7.70 -13.87
CA ARG A 26 -19.99 8.55 -14.12
C ARG A 26 -18.78 8.19 -13.24
N HIS A 27 -18.93 7.27 -12.30
CA HIS A 27 -17.85 6.88 -11.39
C HIS A 27 -17.27 5.53 -11.77
N GLN A 28 -15.97 5.36 -11.51
CA GLN A 28 -15.32 4.07 -11.66
C GLN A 28 -15.63 3.19 -10.44
N PHE A 29 -15.98 1.93 -10.68
CA PHE A 29 -16.12 0.92 -9.63
C PHE A 29 -14.96 -0.06 -9.69
N ARG A 30 -14.43 -0.39 -8.51
CA ARG A 30 -13.35 -1.37 -8.35
C ARG A 30 -13.63 -2.24 -7.16
N TRP A 31 -13.19 -3.48 -7.20
CA TRP A 31 -13.30 -4.37 -6.05
C TRP A 31 -12.10 -5.29 -5.96
N ARG A 32 -11.90 -5.81 -4.76
CA ARG A 32 -10.87 -6.79 -4.44
C ARG A 32 -11.52 -8.14 -4.20
N LEU A 33 -11.01 -9.16 -4.87
CA LEU A 33 -11.45 -10.54 -4.69
C LEU A 33 -10.80 -11.17 -3.45
N PRO A 34 -11.33 -12.28 -2.92
CA PRO A 34 -10.77 -12.92 -1.72
C PRO A 34 -9.31 -13.38 -1.85
N ASN A 35 -8.81 -13.55 -3.07
CA ASN A 35 -7.41 -13.81 -3.38
C ASN A 35 -6.55 -12.52 -3.51
N ASP A 36 -7.06 -11.38 -3.06
CA ASP A 36 -6.44 -10.06 -3.13
C ASP A 36 -6.21 -9.48 -4.54
N ARG A 37 -6.72 -10.13 -5.59
CA ARG A 37 -6.69 -9.56 -6.94
C ARG A 37 -7.67 -8.40 -7.06
N TRP A 38 -7.21 -7.34 -7.72
CA TRP A 38 -8.05 -6.22 -8.10
C TRP A 38 -8.81 -6.54 -9.38
N ALA A 39 -10.08 -6.14 -9.40
CA ALA A 39 -10.91 -6.08 -10.57
C ALA A 39 -11.46 -4.65 -10.72
N THR A 40 -11.51 -4.18 -11.96
CA THR A 40 -12.11 -2.90 -12.33
C THR A 40 -13.35 -3.19 -13.16
N ALA A 41 -14.41 -2.43 -12.93
CA ALA A 41 -15.63 -2.55 -13.70
C ALA A 41 -15.37 -2.36 -15.20
N SER A 42 -15.82 -3.33 -16.00
CA SER A 42 -15.75 -3.28 -17.48
C SER A 42 -16.89 -2.47 -18.10
N ARG A 43 -17.86 -2.02 -17.30
CA ARG A 43 -19.02 -1.23 -17.73
C ARG A 43 -19.44 -0.24 -16.66
N GLN A 44 -20.27 0.71 -17.05
CA GLN A 44 -20.90 1.65 -16.13
C GLN A 44 -22.07 1.00 -15.38
N PHE A 45 -22.31 1.48 -14.16
CA PHE A 45 -23.46 1.08 -13.33
C PHE A 45 -24.26 2.33 -12.96
N SER A 46 -25.53 2.38 -13.33
CA SER A 46 -26.43 3.50 -13.01
C SER A 46 -27.27 3.27 -11.75
N SER A 47 -27.32 2.05 -11.22
CA SER A 47 -28.13 1.69 -10.05
C SER A 47 -27.47 0.63 -9.19
N SER A 48 -27.83 0.61 -7.90
CA SER A 48 -27.35 -0.39 -6.94
C SER A 48 -27.68 -1.80 -7.40
N LYS A 49 -28.90 -2.05 -7.88
CA LYS A 49 -29.34 -3.35 -8.40
C LYS A 49 -28.46 -3.87 -9.55
N ALA A 50 -28.02 -2.99 -10.45
CA ALA A 50 -27.16 -3.37 -11.57
C ALA A 50 -25.75 -3.75 -11.10
N LEU A 51 -25.20 -3.01 -10.13
CA LEU A 51 -23.91 -3.31 -9.51
C LEU A 51 -24.00 -4.60 -8.69
N GLN A 52 -25.09 -4.77 -7.94
CA GLN A 52 -25.31 -5.90 -7.05
C GLN A 52 -25.28 -7.24 -7.78
N LYS A 53 -25.82 -7.31 -9.00
CA LYS A 53 -25.73 -8.52 -9.84
C LYS A 53 -24.28 -8.96 -10.07
N GLU A 54 -23.38 -8.00 -10.27
CA GLU A 54 -21.95 -8.27 -10.45
C GLU A 54 -21.28 -8.64 -9.13
N LEU A 55 -21.55 -7.91 -8.05
CA LEU A 55 -20.98 -8.20 -6.72
C LEU A 55 -21.39 -9.58 -6.22
N LYS A 56 -22.65 -9.98 -6.42
CA LYS A 56 -23.15 -11.32 -6.10
C LYS A 56 -22.38 -12.42 -6.85
N LYS A 57 -22.11 -12.20 -8.14
CA LYS A 57 -21.38 -13.15 -8.98
C LYS A 57 -19.91 -13.27 -8.57
N GLN A 58 -19.28 -12.17 -8.17
CA GLN A 58 -17.84 -12.15 -7.89
C GLN A 58 -17.47 -12.38 -6.43
N GLY A 59 -18.39 -12.17 -5.49
CA GLY A 59 -18.14 -12.31 -4.05
C GLY A 59 -16.94 -11.49 -3.54
N PRO A 60 -16.85 -10.18 -3.81
CA PRO A 60 -15.66 -9.40 -3.49
C PRO A 60 -15.48 -9.19 -1.98
N ARG A 61 -14.24 -9.27 -1.50
CA ARG A 61 -13.92 -8.96 -0.09
C ARG A 61 -14.02 -7.47 0.23
N ASP A 62 -13.78 -6.60 -0.75
CA ASP A 62 -13.83 -5.14 -0.58
C ASP A 62 -14.31 -4.50 -1.89
N VAL A 63 -15.16 -3.47 -1.79
CA VAL A 63 -15.74 -2.77 -2.95
C VAL A 63 -15.54 -1.27 -2.79
N TYR A 64 -15.22 -0.60 -3.89
CA TYR A 64 -14.82 0.79 -3.93
C TYR A 64 -15.46 1.54 -5.10
N ILE A 65 -15.64 2.85 -4.90
CA ILE A 65 -16.10 3.81 -5.89
C ILE A 65 -15.06 4.93 -6.02
N GLY A 66 -14.82 5.40 -7.24
CA GLY A 66 -13.94 6.53 -7.52
C GLY A 66 -14.52 7.86 -7.03
N THR A 67 -13.68 8.73 -6.48
CA THR A 67 -14.07 10.06 -5.98
C THR A 67 -14.37 11.07 -7.09
N SER A 68 -13.86 10.80 -8.30
CA SER A 68 -14.12 11.62 -9.49
C SER A 68 -15.23 11.05 -10.36
N ALA A 69 -16.02 11.96 -10.91
CA ALA A 69 -16.94 11.70 -12.00
C ALA A 69 -16.26 12.03 -13.34
N TRP A 70 -16.30 11.08 -14.26
CA TRP A 70 -15.69 11.21 -15.59
C TRP A 70 -16.76 11.14 -16.68
N LEU A 71 -16.49 11.73 -17.83
CA LEU A 71 -17.31 11.52 -19.02
C LEU A 71 -17.30 10.05 -19.45
N THR A 72 -16.11 9.43 -19.40
CA THR A 72 -15.91 8.02 -19.70
C THR A 72 -15.14 7.36 -18.54
N PRO A 73 -15.83 6.83 -17.51
CA PRO A 73 -15.17 6.29 -16.30
C PRO A 73 -14.63 4.86 -16.45
N VAL A 74 -14.90 4.20 -17.58
CA VAL A 74 -14.41 2.86 -17.89
C VAL A 74 -13.09 2.99 -18.65
N ASN A 75 -12.12 2.14 -18.32
CA ASN A 75 -10.79 2.13 -18.95
C ASN A 75 -10.06 3.49 -18.92
N LEU A 76 -10.16 4.20 -17.79
CA LEU A 76 -9.42 5.45 -17.59
C LEU A 76 -7.91 5.22 -17.82
N PRO A 77 -7.26 6.05 -18.65
CA PRO A 77 -5.82 5.95 -18.87
C PRO A 77 -5.06 6.27 -17.58
N LYS A 78 -3.83 5.77 -17.52
CA LYS A 78 -2.91 6.15 -16.45
C LYS A 78 -2.53 7.62 -16.61
N ARG A 79 -2.12 8.26 -15.52
CA ARG A 79 -1.66 9.66 -15.57
C ARG A 79 -0.39 9.85 -16.39
N SER A 80 0.45 8.81 -16.42
CA SER A 80 1.69 8.77 -17.19
C SER A 80 1.49 8.27 -18.62
N ASP A 81 0.24 8.08 -19.04
CA ASP A 81 -0.09 7.62 -20.39
C ASP A 81 -0.11 8.84 -21.31
N GLU A 82 0.81 8.89 -22.26
CA GLU A 82 0.94 9.99 -23.23
C GLU A 82 0.21 9.69 -24.54
N ASP A 83 -0.07 8.41 -24.81
CA ASP A 83 -0.65 7.93 -26.06
C ASP A 83 -2.20 8.00 -26.05
N ALA A 84 -2.80 8.02 -24.86
CA ALA A 84 -4.25 8.08 -24.68
C ALA A 84 -4.74 9.52 -24.46
N PRO A 85 -5.92 9.89 -25.00
CA PRO A 85 -6.49 11.21 -24.75
C PRO A 85 -6.78 11.41 -23.25
N HIS A 86 -6.54 12.62 -22.75
CA HIS A 86 -6.81 12.96 -21.36
C HIS A 86 -8.31 12.81 -21.04
N PRO A 87 -8.67 12.08 -19.96
CA PRO A 87 -10.07 11.85 -19.62
C PRO A 87 -10.72 13.15 -19.14
N VAL A 88 -11.96 13.38 -19.56
CA VAL A 88 -12.72 14.58 -19.19
C VAL A 88 -13.28 14.43 -17.77
N LEU A 89 -12.68 15.15 -16.83
CA LEU A 89 -13.16 15.25 -15.45
C LEU A 89 -14.41 16.14 -15.39
N ILE A 90 -15.52 15.59 -14.90
CA ILE A 90 -16.81 16.28 -14.78
C ILE A 90 -17.02 16.83 -13.37
N ASP A 91 -16.56 16.07 -12.37
CA ASP A 91 -16.73 16.40 -10.95
C ASP A 91 -15.67 15.68 -10.12
N HIS A 92 -15.37 16.19 -8.93
CA HIS A 92 -14.44 15.55 -7.99
C HIS A 92 -14.83 15.87 -6.56
N TRP A 93 -15.25 14.83 -5.81
CA TRP A 93 -15.57 14.99 -4.40
C TRP A 93 -14.34 15.36 -3.57
N VAL A 94 -14.54 16.28 -2.62
CA VAL A 94 -13.56 16.52 -1.57
C VAL A 94 -13.73 15.44 -0.52
N VAL A 95 -12.76 14.53 -0.41
CA VAL A 95 -12.80 13.45 0.58
C VAL A 95 -11.71 13.63 1.63
N PHE A 96 -12.12 13.49 2.90
CA PHE A 96 -11.21 13.31 4.02
C PHE A 96 -11.41 11.93 4.62
N ASP A 97 -10.31 11.18 4.73
CA ASP A 97 -10.27 9.86 5.36
C ASP A 97 -9.54 9.98 6.69
N ILE A 98 -10.20 9.56 7.78
CA ILE A 98 -9.67 9.64 9.14
C ILE A 98 -9.71 8.24 9.73
N ASP A 99 -8.54 7.65 9.93
CA ASP A 99 -8.37 6.30 10.43
C ASP A 99 -7.50 6.28 11.69
N PHE A 100 -7.94 5.56 12.72
CA PHE A 100 -7.16 5.33 13.93
C PHE A 100 -6.90 3.84 14.15
N THR A 101 -5.63 3.46 14.25
CA THR A 101 -5.22 2.06 14.41
C THR A 101 -4.91 1.73 15.88
N PRO A 102 -5.07 0.46 16.30
CA PRO A 102 -5.72 -0.66 15.60
C PRO A 102 -7.26 -0.60 15.69
N PHE A 103 -7.95 -1.57 15.07
CA PHE A 103 -9.41 -1.70 15.15
C PHE A 103 -9.87 -2.01 16.58
N CYS A 104 -10.29 -0.99 17.33
CA CYS A 104 -10.94 -1.12 18.63
C CYS A 104 -11.83 0.10 18.92
N TYR A 105 -12.77 -0.05 19.86
CA TYR A 105 -13.75 0.99 20.19
C TYR A 105 -13.08 2.32 20.54
N ARG A 106 -12.04 2.30 21.40
CA ARG A 106 -11.37 3.53 21.85
C ARG A 106 -10.76 4.32 20.68
N ARG A 107 -10.14 3.62 19.72
CA ARG A 107 -9.55 4.23 18.53
C ARG A 107 -10.62 4.75 17.57
N LEU A 108 -11.68 3.96 17.37
CA LEU A 108 -12.81 4.38 16.53
C LEU A 108 -13.54 5.61 17.12
N GLU A 109 -13.69 5.70 18.44
CA GLU A 109 -14.23 6.90 19.10
C GLU A 109 -13.32 8.12 18.96
N GLN A 110 -11.99 7.93 18.95
CA GLN A 110 -11.04 9.01 18.62
C GLN A 110 -11.21 9.49 17.17
N ALA A 111 -11.30 8.54 16.23
CA ALA A 111 -11.57 8.85 14.82
C ALA A 111 -12.90 9.61 14.66
N ARG A 112 -13.96 9.19 15.36
CA ARG A 112 -15.27 9.87 15.35
C ARG A 112 -15.16 11.31 15.83
N LYS A 113 -14.48 11.54 16.96
CA LYS A 113 -14.28 12.90 17.49
C LYS A 113 -13.46 13.77 16.55
N ALA A 114 -12.42 13.21 15.91
CA ALA A 114 -11.62 13.92 14.92
C ALA A 114 -12.46 14.27 13.68
N ALA A 115 -13.24 13.33 13.16
CA ALA A 115 -14.18 13.54 12.06
C ALA A 115 -15.23 14.61 12.39
N HIS A 116 -15.85 14.56 13.57
CA HIS A 116 -16.80 15.59 14.01
C HIS A 116 -16.17 16.99 14.06
N ARG A 117 -14.98 17.13 14.64
CA ARG A 117 -14.27 18.42 14.69
C ARG A 117 -13.89 18.92 13.29
N LEU A 118 -13.45 18.02 12.40
CA LEU A 118 -13.14 18.39 11.02
C LEU A 118 -14.39 18.88 10.29
N MET A 119 -15.52 18.19 10.45
CA MET A 119 -16.79 18.60 9.82
C MET A 119 -17.18 20.02 10.24
N LEU A 120 -17.15 20.33 11.54
CA LEU A 120 -17.44 21.67 12.05
C LEU A 120 -16.48 22.72 11.51
N TRP A 121 -15.19 22.38 11.42
CA TRP A 121 -14.19 23.30 10.88
C TRP A 121 -14.41 23.58 9.40
N ILE A 122 -14.68 22.55 8.58
CA ILE A 122 -15.00 22.72 7.16
C ILE A 122 -16.22 23.62 6.98
N GLU A 123 -17.29 23.38 7.74
CA GLU A 123 -18.52 24.18 7.65
C GLU A 123 -18.32 25.65 8.04
N ALA A 124 -17.40 25.93 8.95
CA ALA A 124 -17.12 27.28 9.40
C ALA A 124 -16.12 28.04 8.51
N ASN A 125 -15.29 27.34 7.72
CA ASN A 125 -14.12 27.93 7.06
C ASN A 125 -14.06 27.72 5.54
N GLU A 126 -14.85 26.80 4.99
CA GLU A 126 -14.78 26.41 3.58
C GLU A 126 -16.19 26.40 2.96
N ASP A 127 -16.29 26.85 1.72
CA ASP A 127 -17.55 26.86 0.97
C ASP A 127 -17.82 25.49 0.31
N LEU A 128 -18.10 24.49 1.14
CA LEU A 128 -18.31 23.10 0.73
C LEU A 128 -19.62 22.55 1.30
N THR A 129 -20.40 21.87 0.44
CA THR A 129 -21.62 21.18 0.88
C THR A 129 -21.30 19.74 1.27
N LEU A 130 -21.69 19.33 2.48
CA LEU A 130 -21.58 17.94 2.91
C LEU A 130 -22.47 17.04 2.07
N LEU A 131 -21.86 16.06 1.38
CA LEU A 131 -22.56 15.10 0.54
C LEU A 131 -22.85 13.79 1.29
N SER A 132 -21.87 13.28 2.03
CA SER A 132 -22.01 11.99 2.72
C SER A 132 -21.00 11.86 3.87
N LEU A 133 -21.43 11.21 4.94
CA LEU A 133 -20.59 10.77 6.05
C LEU A 133 -20.69 9.25 6.13
N SER A 134 -19.57 8.56 6.28
CA SER A 134 -19.57 7.10 6.36
C SER A 134 -18.60 6.57 7.38
N TYR A 135 -19.01 5.58 8.16
CA TYR A 135 -18.10 4.68 8.85
C TYR A 135 -17.45 3.75 7.81
N SER A 136 -16.13 3.64 7.80
CA SER A 136 -15.36 2.93 6.76
C SER A 136 -15.48 1.40 6.81
N GLY A 137 -16.27 0.84 7.74
CA GLY A 137 -16.32 -0.61 8.01
C GLY A 137 -15.11 -1.10 8.80
N GLY A 138 -14.19 -0.22 9.21
CA GLY A 138 -12.99 -0.59 9.94
C GLY A 138 -12.61 0.46 10.96
N LYS A 139 -11.59 1.25 10.62
CA LYS A 139 -10.81 2.00 11.62
C LYS A 139 -11.21 3.47 11.72
N GLY A 140 -12.20 3.91 10.97
CA GLY A 140 -12.38 5.32 10.75
C GLY A 140 -13.61 5.73 9.96
N PHE A 141 -13.52 6.93 9.42
CA PHE A 141 -14.64 7.63 8.79
C PHE A 141 -14.20 8.34 7.51
N HIS A 142 -15.09 8.32 6.53
CA HIS A 142 -14.98 9.15 5.34
C HIS A 142 -15.95 10.34 5.47
N LEU A 143 -15.43 11.55 5.27
CA LEU A 143 -16.24 12.75 5.10
C LEU A 143 -16.12 13.16 3.64
N ILE A 144 -17.27 13.30 2.97
CA ILE A 144 -17.36 13.56 1.54
C ILE A 144 -18.14 14.85 1.34
N PHE A 145 -17.53 15.80 0.66
CA PHE A 145 -18.12 17.08 0.33
C PHE A 145 -18.11 17.34 -1.18
N LYS A 146 -18.93 18.29 -1.61
CA LYS A 146 -19.03 18.78 -2.98
C LYS A 146 -18.74 20.28 -2.99
N ASP A 147 -18.04 20.75 -4.03
CA ASP A 147 -17.86 22.19 -4.22
C ASP A 147 -19.19 22.86 -4.58
N ASN A 148 -19.40 24.04 -4.00
CA ASN A 148 -20.49 24.92 -4.39
C ASN A 148 -20.11 25.69 -5.67
N ASP A 149 -18.86 26.15 -5.76
CA ASP A 149 -18.31 26.71 -6.99
C ASP A 149 -17.83 25.60 -7.95
N ARG A 150 -18.37 25.63 -9.18
CA ARG A 150 -18.02 24.69 -10.26
C ARG A 150 -17.10 25.27 -11.33
N SER A 151 -16.60 26.49 -11.14
CA SER A 151 -15.76 27.22 -12.11
C SER A 151 -14.60 26.38 -12.65
N LEU A 152 -13.90 25.64 -11.79
CA LEU A 152 -12.80 24.77 -12.18
C LEU A 152 -13.20 23.72 -13.22
N PHE A 153 -14.43 23.19 -13.16
CA PHE A 153 -14.89 22.17 -14.08
C PHE A 153 -15.30 22.72 -15.45
N SER A 154 -15.32 24.05 -15.62
CA SER A 154 -15.55 24.74 -16.89
C SER A 154 -14.28 24.94 -17.71
N ILE A 155 -13.08 24.68 -17.16
CA ILE A 155 -11.81 24.78 -17.89
C ILE A 155 -11.86 23.86 -19.11
N PRO A 156 -11.73 24.35 -20.37
CA PRO A 156 -11.94 23.54 -21.56
C PRO A 156 -10.95 22.38 -21.70
N ASP A 157 -9.66 22.63 -21.45
CA ASP A 157 -8.61 21.61 -21.55
C ASP A 157 -8.71 20.59 -20.40
N PRO A 158 -8.87 19.28 -20.68
CA PRO A 158 -9.04 18.27 -19.63
C PRO A 158 -7.84 18.11 -18.69
N LYS A 159 -6.61 18.32 -19.20
CA LYS A 159 -5.38 18.17 -18.42
C LYS A 159 -5.21 19.34 -17.45
N GLU A 160 -5.38 20.55 -17.96
CA GLU A 160 -5.37 21.79 -17.17
C GLU A 160 -6.48 21.75 -16.12
N ARG A 161 -7.70 21.33 -16.49
CA ARG A 161 -8.82 21.16 -15.57
C ARG A 161 -8.46 20.23 -14.41
N GLU A 162 -7.95 19.04 -14.73
CA GLU A 162 -7.59 18.05 -13.72
C GLU A 162 -6.48 18.58 -12.79
N GLU A 163 -5.47 19.26 -13.33
CA GLU A 163 -4.38 19.82 -12.51
C GLU A 163 -4.86 20.98 -11.63
N ALA A 164 -5.70 21.89 -12.14
CA ALA A 164 -6.28 22.98 -11.37
C ALA A 164 -7.12 22.47 -10.19
N VAL A 165 -7.92 21.41 -10.40
CA VAL A 165 -8.64 20.73 -9.31
C VAL A 165 -7.65 20.17 -8.29
N ARG A 166 -6.60 19.46 -8.72
CA ARG A 166 -5.58 18.90 -7.82
C ARG A 166 -4.88 19.97 -7.00
N THR A 167 -4.43 21.07 -7.61
CA THR A 167 -3.78 22.19 -6.93
C THR A 167 -4.69 22.80 -5.87
N THR A 168 -5.97 23.00 -6.20
CA THR A 168 -6.97 23.52 -5.26
C THR A 168 -7.17 22.56 -4.07
N ARG A 169 -7.27 21.26 -4.34
CA ARG A 169 -7.37 20.24 -3.28
C ARG A 169 -6.12 20.16 -2.40
N GLN A 170 -4.92 20.32 -2.97
CA GLN A 170 -3.67 20.38 -2.20
C GLN A 170 -3.63 21.61 -1.30
N ALA A 171 -4.11 22.76 -1.77
CA ALA A 171 -4.21 23.97 -0.95
C ALA A 171 -5.18 23.77 0.23
N LEU A 172 -6.36 23.19 -0.02
CA LEU A 172 -7.32 22.83 1.03
C LEU A 172 -6.72 21.84 2.04
N LEU A 173 -6.10 20.76 1.55
CA LEU A 173 -5.46 19.76 2.40
C LEU A 173 -4.37 20.38 3.30
N ARG A 174 -3.55 21.31 2.77
CA ARG A 174 -2.55 22.01 3.57
C ARG A 174 -3.17 22.82 4.71
N ARG A 175 -4.30 23.51 4.47
CA ARG A 175 -5.02 24.23 5.54
C ARG A 175 -5.54 23.28 6.60
N VAL A 176 -6.17 22.17 6.19
CA VAL A 176 -6.70 21.14 7.10
C VAL A 176 -5.58 20.52 7.94
N LEU A 177 -4.45 20.15 7.34
CA LEU A 177 -3.29 19.62 8.06
C LEU A 177 -2.65 20.66 8.98
N GLY A 178 -2.59 21.93 8.55
CA GLY A 178 -2.10 23.04 9.37
C GLY A 178 -2.91 23.29 10.64
N GLN A 179 -4.18 22.86 10.67
CA GLN A 179 -5.04 22.88 11.86
C GLN A 179 -4.89 21.61 12.74
N GLY A 180 -4.00 20.69 12.37
CA GLY A 180 -3.72 19.46 13.12
C GLY A 180 -4.78 18.36 12.97
N PHE A 181 -5.60 18.39 11.93
CA PHE A 181 -6.55 17.31 11.68
C PHE A 181 -5.85 16.03 11.17
N PRO A 182 -6.14 14.86 11.74
CA PRO A 182 -5.47 13.60 11.40
C PRO A 182 -6.10 12.93 10.17
N VAL A 183 -6.03 13.61 9.03
CA VAL A 183 -6.53 13.11 7.73
C VAL A 183 -5.42 12.42 6.94
N ASP A 184 -5.74 11.41 6.13
CA ASP A 184 -4.79 10.79 5.19
C ASP A 184 -4.44 11.79 4.06
N PRO A 185 -3.17 12.26 3.97
CA PRO A 185 -2.77 13.24 2.97
C PRO A 185 -2.79 12.70 1.53
N THR A 186 -2.86 11.39 1.35
CA THR A 186 -2.86 10.75 0.03
C THR A 186 -4.25 10.69 -0.63
N VAL A 187 -5.30 11.11 0.08
CA VAL A 187 -6.69 10.97 -0.37
C VAL A 187 -7.18 12.22 -1.06
N THR A 188 -7.16 13.37 -0.38
CA THR A 188 -7.93 14.56 -0.79
C THR A 188 -7.53 15.14 -2.14
N ALA A 189 -6.23 15.12 -2.47
CA ALA A 189 -5.71 15.67 -3.72
C ALA A 189 -5.65 14.67 -4.88
N ASP A 190 -5.93 13.39 -4.63
CA ASP A 190 -5.86 12.35 -5.66
C ASP A 190 -7.20 12.25 -6.41
N THR A 191 -7.26 12.83 -7.60
CA THR A 191 -8.40 12.79 -8.51
C THR A 191 -8.72 11.38 -9.02
N ARG A 192 -7.85 10.39 -8.84
CA ARG A 192 -8.14 8.99 -9.18
C ARG A 192 -8.31 8.12 -7.93
N ARG A 193 -8.49 8.73 -6.76
CA ARG A 193 -8.69 8.00 -5.51
C ARG A 193 -9.98 7.21 -5.56
N ILE A 194 -9.95 6.05 -4.91
CA ILE A 194 -11.12 5.22 -4.66
C ILE A 194 -11.37 5.15 -3.17
N ILE A 195 -12.65 5.16 -2.79
CA ILE A 195 -13.10 5.05 -1.40
C ILE A 195 -14.03 3.86 -1.26
N ARG A 196 -14.11 3.29 -0.05
CA ARG A 196 -14.96 2.12 0.16
C ARG A 196 -16.43 2.50 -0.04
N LEU A 197 -17.12 1.72 -0.87
CA LEU A 197 -18.51 1.97 -1.21
C LEU A 197 -19.42 1.67 0.00
N PRO A 198 -20.26 2.62 0.47
CA PRO A 198 -21.24 2.33 1.50
C PRO A 198 -22.18 1.17 1.12
N GLY A 199 -22.65 0.43 2.11
CA GLY A 199 -23.42 -0.81 1.95
C GLY A 199 -22.57 -2.06 1.67
N THR A 200 -21.24 -1.94 1.57
CA THR A 200 -20.34 -3.07 1.24
C THR A 200 -19.47 -3.51 2.42
N LEU A 201 -19.04 -4.77 2.43
CA LEU A 201 -18.23 -5.33 3.51
C LEU A 201 -16.79 -4.80 3.50
N HIS A 202 -16.22 -4.67 4.69
CA HIS A 202 -14.79 -4.56 4.90
C HIS A 202 -14.20 -5.96 5.13
N GLY A 203 -13.47 -6.49 4.15
CA GLY A 203 -13.09 -7.92 4.11
C GLY A 203 -12.23 -8.42 5.27
N THR A 204 -11.53 -7.52 5.97
CA THR A 204 -10.73 -7.87 7.17
C THR A 204 -11.55 -7.92 8.45
N THR A 205 -12.49 -6.99 8.64
CA THR A 205 -13.25 -6.84 9.89
C THR A 205 -14.61 -7.51 9.82
N GLY A 206 -15.18 -7.68 8.63
CA GLY A 206 -16.54 -8.17 8.42
C GLY A 206 -17.63 -7.15 8.77
N TRP A 207 -17.25 -5.90 9.08
CA TRP A 207 -18.21 -4.81 9.28
C TRP A 207 -18.52 -4.13 7.95
N VAL A 208 -19.71 -3.58 7.83
CA VAL A 208 -20.14 -2.89 6.62
C VAL A 208 -19.68 -1.43 6.65
N CYS A 209 -19.26 -0.91 5.50
CA CYS A 209 -19.12 0.52 5.29
C CYS A 209 -20.51 1.14 5.32
N THR A 210 -20.83 1.99 6.29
CA THR A 210 -22.20 2.43 6.53
C THR A 210 -22.27 3.94 6.52
N ARG A 211 -23.17 4.51 5.72
CA ARG A 211 -23.48 5.94 5.82
C ARG A 211 -24.07 6.23 7.20
N ILE A 212 -23.57 7.28 7.83
CA ILE A 212 -24.04 7.73 9.15
C ILE A 212 -24.60 9.14 9.03
N SER A 213 -25.49 9.49 9.96
CA SER A 213 -26.04 10.84 10.03
C SER A 213 -25.11 11.80 10.80
N ARG A 214 -25.38 13.10 10.71
CA ARG A 214 -24.69 14.13 11.49
C ARG A 214 -24.90 13.91 12.99
N GLU A 215 -26.10 13.51 13.38
CA GLU A 215 -26.47 13.22 14.78
C GLU A 215 -25.67 12.02 15.30
N GLN A 216 -25.53 10.97 14.50
CA GLN A 216 -24.68 9.82 14.84
C GLN A 216 -23.21 10.22 14.95
N LEU A 217 -22.69 11.04 14.02
CA LEU A 217 -21.31 11.52 14.09
C LEU A 217 -21.07 12.37 15.35
N THR A 218 -22.06 13.14 15.78
CA THR A 218 -21.99 14.01 16.98
C THR A 218 -22.08 13.19 18.28
N ALA A 219 -22.96 12.18 18.30
CA ALA A 219 -23.19 11.33 19.45
C ALA A 219 -22.02 10.37 19.74
N PRO A 220 -21.79 9.98 21.01
CA PRO A 220 -20.78 8.99 21.36
C PRO A 220 -21.02 7.65 20.65
N LEU A 221 -19.94 7.01 20.18
CA LEU A 221 -19.99 5.77 19.39
C LEU A 221 -20.84 4.66 20.04
N LYS A 222 -20.80 4.51 21.37
CA LYS A 222 -21.58 3.53 22.14
C LYS A 222 -23.09 3.58 21.89
N THR A 223 -23.61 4.73 21.46
CA THR A 223 -25.06 4.94 21.27
C THR A 223 -25.60 4.30 19.99
N TRP A 224 -24.74 4.04 18.99
CA TRP A 224 -25.19 3.58 17.68
C TRP A 224 -24.32 2.47 17.06
N VAL A 225 -23.09 2.25 17.52
CA VAL A 225 -22.16 1.27 16.91
C VAL A 225 -22.70 -0.17 16.93
N SER A 226 -23.52 -0.52 17.92
CA SER A 226 -24.16 -1.84 18.01
C SER A 226 -25.07 -2.14 16.83
N ASN A 227 -25.67 -1.08 16.26
CA ASN A 227 -26.70 -1.14 15.22
C ASN A 227 -26.10 -1.19 13.81
N LEU A 228 -24.78 -1.02 13.69
CA LEU A 228 -24.12 -1.12 12.39
C LEU A 228 -24.21 -2.55 11.84
N PRO A 229 -24.55 -2.71 10.55
CA PRO A 229 -24.61 -4.02 9.93
C PRO A 229 -23.20 -4.64 9.84
N ARG A 230 -23.15 -5.95 10.05
CA ARG A 230 -21.92 -6.74 10.04
C ARG A 230 -22.22 -8.19 9.70
N HIS A 231 -21.24 -8.86 9.11
CA HIS A 231 -21.29 -10.30 8.90
C HIS A 231 -21.35 -11.05 10.25
N PRO A 232 -22.02 -12.21 10.35
CA PRO A 232 -22.04 -13.03 11.57
C PRO A 232 -20.64 -13.33 12.13
N ASP A 233 -19.69 -13.64 11.23
CA ASP A 233 -18.28 -13.88 11.57
C ASP A 233 -17.41 -12.61 11.66
N ALA A 234 -18.02 -11.43 11.83
CA ALA A 234 -17.27 -10.18 11.96
C ALA A 234 -16.39 -10.17 13.21
N LEU A 235 -15.25 -9.48 13.11
CA LEU A 235 -14.37 -9.24 14.24
C LEU A 235 -15.13 -8.46 15.32
N ARG A 236 -15.07 -8.97 16.55
CA ARG A 236 -15.65 -8.26 17.70
C ARG A 236 -14.94 -6.94 17.93
N LEU A 237 -15.70 -5.85 18.02
CA LEU A 237 -15.19 -4.54 18.41
C LEU A 237 -14.86 -4.56 19.91
N ARG A 238 -13.60 -4.81 20.25
CA ARG A 238 -13.12 -4.80 21.64
C ARG A 238 -12.95 -3.35 22.12
N TYR A 239 -13.10 -3.12 23.43
CA TYR A 239 -12.91 -1.79 24.00
C TYR A 239 -11.44 -1.35 23.93
N TRP A 240 -10.55 -2.20 24.44
CA TRP A 240 -9.11 -2.01 24.43
C TRP A 240 -8.45 -2.74 23.25
N PRO A 241 -7.33 -2.22 22.71
CA PRO A 241 -6.58 -2.86 21.63
C PRO A 241 -5.97 -4.21 22.04
N LEU A 242 -5.76 -4.45 23.34
CA LEU A 242 -5.28 -5.70 23.93
C LEU A 242 -6.23 -6.10 25.06
N ALA A 243 -6.65 -7.37 25.12
CA ALA A 243 -7.40 -7.89 26.26
C ALA A 243 -6.44 -8.56 27.27
N PRO A 244 -6.69 -8.50 28.59
CA PRO A 244 -5.95 -9.29 29.58
C PRO A 244 -5.98 -10.80 29.30
N SER A 245 -7.04 -11.29 28.65
CA SER A 245 -7.15 -12.67 28.18
C SER A 245 -6.20 -13.02 27.04
N ASP A 246 -5.70 -12.05 26.28
CA ASP A 246 -4.65 -12.27 25.27
C ASP A 246 -3.27 -12.48 25.93
N LEU A 247 -3.08 -12.05 27.18
CA LEU A 247 -1.93 -12.35 28.04
C LEU A 247 -2.06 -13.74 28.70
N LEU A 248 -3.25 -14.10 29.20
CA LEU A 248 -3.50 -15.41 29.84
C LEU A 248 -3.52 -16.59 28.86
N ARG A 249 -3.82 -16.37 27.57
CA ARG A 249 -3.73 -17.42 26.53
C ARG A 249 -2.28 -17.84 26.20
N ARG A 250 -1.28 -17.26 26.87
CA ARG A 250 0.12 -17.69 26.85
C ARG A 250 0.51 -18.65 27.99
N GLY A 251 -0.40 -19.03 28.89
CA GLY A 251 -0.10 -19.92 30.02
C GLY A 251 -0.91 -21.22 30.02
N ASN A 252 -0.38 -22.30 29.42
CA ASN A 252 -0.37 -23.65 30.01
C ASN A 252 0.59 -24.56 29.20
N PRO A 253 1.78 -24.94 29.71
CA PRO A 253 2.80 -25.66 28.92
C PRO A 253 2.56 -27.17 28.73
N TRP A 254 1.52 -27.75 29.33
CA TRP A 254 1.39 -29.22 29.49
C TRP A 254 0.23 -29.89 28.74
N ALA A 255 -0.36 -29.24 27.74
CA ALA A 255 -1.49 -29.81 26.98
C ALA A 255 -1.32 -29.73 25.45
N ARG A 256 -0.13 -30.03 24.91
CA ARG A 256 0.07 -30.16 23.44
C ARG A 256 1.00 -31.31 23.07
N THR A 257 0.54 -32.53 23.26
CA THR A 257 0.92 -33.64 22.38
C THR A 257 -0.07 -33.72 21.21
N LYS A 258 0.49 -33.74 20.00
CA LYS A 258 -0.15 -34.02 18.69
C LYS A 258 -1.15 -32.98 18.14
N ALA A 259 -0.62 -31.92 17.52
CA ALA A 259 -1.27 -31.30 16.35
C ALA A 259 -0.23 -30.64 15.42
N LYS A 260 -0.26 -31.05 14.15
CA LYS A 260 0.61 -30.62 13.04
C LYS A 260 0.52 -29.11 12.73
N ARG A 261 1.65 -28.61 12.22
CA ARG A 261 1.87 -27.48 11.29
C ARG A 261 1.32 -26.08 11.65
N SER A 262 2.29 -25.17 11.61
CA SER A 262 2.27 -23.84 10.98
C SER A 262 2.50 -22.64 11.90
N ARG A 263 3.42 -21.80 11.42
CA ARG A 263 3.64 -20.38 11.70
C ARG A 263 4.03 -20.04 13.15
N SER A 264 5.33 -19.81 13.32
CA SER A 264 5.86 -19.09 14.48
C SER A 264 5.27 -17.67 14.52
N LYS A 265 4.92 -17.28 15.74
CA LYS A 265 4.18 -16.07 16.12
C LYS A 265 5.12 -14.87 16.15
N ARG A 266 4.74 -13.76 15.50
CA ARG A 266 5.28 -12.42 15.82
C ARG A 266 4.51 -11.85 17.01
N THR A 267 5.26 -11.33 17.97
CA THR A 267 4.82 -10.61 19.17
C THR A 267 4.42 -9.20 18.76
N TYR A 268 3.29 -8.68 19.24
CA TYR A 268 2.85 -7.31 18.98
C TYR A 268 3.56 -6.35 19.93
N THR A 269 4.59 -5.67 19.44
CA THR A 269 5.01 -4.34 19.89
C THR A 269 4.28 -3.32 19.01
N VAL A 270 3.78 -2.22 19.60
CA VAL A 270 3.25 -1.08 18.84
C VAL A 270 4.43 -0.51 18.05
N GLN A 271 4.48 -0.72 16.74
CA GLN A 271 5.51 -0.14 15.87
C GLN A 271 4.97 1.16 15.29
N GLU A 272 5.65 2.26 15.59
CA GLU A 272 5.53 3.52 14.89
C GLU A 272 5.83 3.29 13.41
N ALA A 273 5.15 4.01 12.52
CA ALA A 273 5.34 3.85 11.09
C ALA A 273 6.74 4.36 10.72
N ILE A 274 7.65 3.45 10.38
CA ILE A 274 9.02 3.78 10.00
C ILE A 274 9.03 4.11 8.51
N THR A 275 9.43 5.33 8.16
CA THR A 275 9.68 5.71 6.77
C THR A 275 11.05 5.18 6.35
N VAL A 276 11.09 4.41 5.25
CA VAL A 276 12.31 3.82 4.72
C VAL A 276 12.50 4.17 3.25
N VAL A 277 13.76 4.35 2.86
CA VAL A 277 14.15 4.50 1.45
C VAL A 277 14.42 3.10 0.90
N GLN A 278 13.73 2.76 -0.19
CA GLN A 278 13.97 1.54 -0.94
C GLN A 278 14.65 1.83 -2.26
N CYS A 279 15.52 0.93 -2.70
CA CYS A 279 16.10 0.91 -4.04
C CYS A 279 15.64 -0.35 -4.78
N SER A 280 15.40 -0.19 -6.07
CA SER A 280 15.09 -1.30 -6.97
C SER A 280 16.36 -2.07 -7.36
N THR A 281 16.24 -3.38 -7.56
CA THR A 281 17.27 -4.20 -8.20
C THR A 281 17.30 -4.08 -9.73
N GLN A 282 16.39 -3.32 -10.32
CA GLN A 282 16.27 -3.22 -11.77
C GLN A 282 17.50 -2.53 -12.39
N VAL A 283 18.03 -3.09 -13.49
CA VAL A 283 19.01 -2.36 -14.31
C VAL A 283 18.25 -1.43 -15.26
N VAL A 284 18.19 -0.15 -14.90
CA VAL A 284 17.42 0.88 -15.61
C VAL A 284 17.96 1.02 -17.03
N GLY A 285 17.07 1.14 -18.02
CA GLY A 285 17.45 1.18 -19.45
C GLY A 285 17.57 -0.19 -20.11
N THR A 286 17.32 -1.29 -19.38
CA THR A 286 17.25 -2.65 -19.95
C THR A 286 15.86 -3.26 -19.73
N LYS A 287 15.38 -4.09 -20.67
CA LYS A 287 14.04 -4.73 -20.58
C LYS A 287 14.01 -6.05 -19.77
N GLY A 288 15.18 -6.56 -19.39
CA GLY A 288 15.31 -7.94 -18.89
C GLY A 288 16.45 -8.19 -17.91
N ARG A 289 17.11 -7.16 -17.37
CA ARG A 289 18.24 -7.34 -16.45
C ARG A 289 17.99 -6.72 -15.08
N SER A 290 18.56 -7.35 -14.06
CA SER A 290 18.48 -6.96 -12.66
C SER A 290 19.79 -7.34 -11.95
N ALA A 291 20.11 -6.69 -10.84
CA ALA A 291 21.30 -7.01 -10.03
C ALA A 291 20.94 -7.81 -8.77
N LEU A 292 21.91 -8.55 -8.25
CA LEU A 292 21.76 -9.22 -6.95
C LEU A 292 21.91 -8.16 -5.86
N MET A 293 20.84 -7.89 -5.14
CA MET A 293 20.86 -7.14 -3.89
C MET A 293 20.04 -7.90 -2.85
N ALA A 294 20.61 -8.24 -1.71
CA ALA A 294 19.91 -9.04 -0.71
C ALA A 294 20.45 -8.86 0.71
N TRP A 295 19.56 -8.72 1.68
CA TRP A 295 19.91 -8.86 3.10
C TRP A 295 20.12 -10.35 3.43
N ILE A 296 21.22 -10.66 4.13
CA ILE A 296 21.49 -12.00 4.64
C ILE A 296 20.45 -12.33 5.74
N PRO A 297 19.68 -13.43 5.60
CA PRO A 297 18.77 -13.86 6.64
C PRO A 297 19.52 -14.25 7.91
N LYS A 298 19.16 -13.67 9.06
CA LYS A 298 19.78 -13.94 10.39
C LYS A 298 19.86 -15.42 10.82
N ARG A 299 19.11 -16.30 10.16
CA ARG A 299 19.04 -17.74 10.43
C ARG A 299 20.04 -18.57 9.63
N TRP A 300 20.75 -17.96 8.68
CA TRP A 300 21.72 -18.67 7.86
C TRP A 300 22.96 -18.98 8.68
N THR A 301 23.44 -20.21 8.56
CA THR A 301 24.69 -20.68 9.15
C THR A 301 25.86 -20.36 8.23
N GLU A 302 27.08 -20.42 8.76
CA GLU A 302 28.32 -20.29 7.94
C GLU A 302 28.31 -21.26 6.76
N GLY A 303 27.93 -22.53 6.96
CA GLY A 303 27.83 -23.50 5.86
C GLY A 303 26.83 -23.10 4.76
N HIS A 304 25.72 -22.43 5.11
CA HIS A 304 24.79 -21.89 4.12
C HIS A 304 25.43 -20.73 3.36
N LEU A 305 26.12 -19.83 4.08
CA LEU A 305 26.85 -18.71 3.48
C LEU A 305 27.92 -19.18 2.51
N SER A 306 28.73 -20.17 2.89
CA SER A 306 29.74 -20.78 2.02
C SER A 306 29.11 -21.42 0.77
N SER A 307 27.97 -22.11 0.92
CA SER A 307 27.26 -22.68 -0.24
C SER A 307 26.74 -21.60 -1.20
N VAL A 308 26.21 -20.50 -0.66
CA VAL A 308 25.75 -19.37 -1.48
C VAL A 308 26.91 -18.66 -2.16
N ALA A 309 28.00 -18.41 -1.44
CA ALA A 309 29.22 -17.82 -1.99
C ALA A 309 29.80 -18.66 -3.12
N SER A 310 29.95 -19.98 -2.92
CA SER A 310 30.38 -20.93 -3.96
C SER A 310 29.48 -20.84 -5.19
N ARG A 311 28.15 -20.80 -4.99
CA ARG A 311 27.21 -20.70 -6.09
C ARG A 311 27.31 -19.38 -6.85
N ILE A 312 27.51 -18.25 -6.15
CA ILE A 312 27.70 -16.93 -6.77
C ILE A 312 29.00 -16.90 -7.58
N ASN A 313 30.07 -17.50 -7.05
CA ASN A 313 31.34 -17.62 -7.73
C ASN A 313 31.23 -18.49 -9.01
N GLU A 314 30.57 -19.64 -8.93
CA GLU A 314 30.27 -20.51 -10.09
C GLU A 314 29.50 -19.76 -11.19
N LEU A 315 28.59 -18.88 -10.81
CA LEU A 315 27.79 -18.07 -11.74
C LEU A 315 28.53 -16.83 -12.27
N GLY A 316 29.70 -16.51 -11.71
CA GLY A 316 30.52 -15.36 -12.10
C GLY A 316 29.89 -14.01 -11.74
N TRP A 317 29.09 -13.96 -10.68
CA TRP A 317 28.33 -12.75 -10.30
C TRP A 317 29.09 -11.77 -9.40
N GLY A 318 30.31 -12.10 -8.99
CA GLY A 318 31.19 -11.20 -8.24
C GLY A 318 31.61 -9.94 -9.02
N PRO A 319 32.27 -8.98 -8.35
CA PRO A 319 32.46 -8.93 -6.90
C PRO A 319 31.13 -8.65 -6.18
N VAL A 320 31.01 -9.13 -4.95
CA VAL A 320 29.84 -8.84 -4.10
C VAL A 320 30.26 -7.92 -2.97
N HIS A 321 29.73 -6.71 -2.93
CA HIS A 321 29.99 -5.75 -1.86
C HIS A 321 29.10 -6.04 -0.66
N THR A 322 29.69 -5.92 0.53
CA THR A 322 29.02 -6.15 1.80
C THR A 322 28.86 -4.85 2.56
N PHE A 323 27.66 -4.61 3.07
CA PHE A 323 27.36 -3.46 3.89
C PHE A 323 26.72 -3.90 5.19
N GLU A 324 27.09 -3.29 6.32
CA GLU A 324 26.50 -3.58 7.62
C GLU A 324 25.57 -2.45 8.06
N HIS A 325 24.41 -2.83 8.59
CA HIS A 325 23.48 -1.92 9.25
C HIS A 325 22.67 -2.67 10.30
N LEU A 326 22.63 -2.15 11.54
CA LEU A 326 21.92 -2.76 12.68
C LEU A 326 22.17 -4.28 12.84
N LYS A 327 23.44 -4.71 12.72
CA LYS A 327 23.88 -6.12 12.78
C LYS A 327 23.25 -7.02 11.72
N GLN A 328 22.88 -6.45 10.58
CA GLN A 328 22.49 -7.19 9.37
C GLN A 328 23.45 -6.82 8.25
N THR A 329 23.67 -7.76 7.34
CA THR A 329 24.56 -7.59 6.20
C THR A 329 23.75 -7.55 4.91
N LEU A 330 23.91 -6.47 4.15
CA LEU A 330 23.40 -6.31 2.80
C LEU A 330 24.48 -6.69 1.81
N LEU A 331 24.11 -7.50 0.83
CA LEU A 331 24.94 -7.89 -0.31
C LEU A 331 24.51 -7.09 -1.53
N ILE A 332 25.47 -6.57 -2.29
CA ILE A 332 25.23 -5.91 -3.59
C ILE A 332 26.26 -6.45 -4.58
N ALA A 333 25.81 -7.20 -5.58
CA ALA A 333 26.60 -7.61 -6.72
C ALA A 333 26.18 -6.76 -7.94
N PRO A 334 26.98 -5.77 -8.36
CA PRO A 334 26.60 -4.78 -9.36
C PRO A 334 26.70 -5.32 -10.81
N ARG A 335 26.29 -6.57 -11.04
CA ARG A 335 26.26 -7.23 -12.35
C ARG A 335 24.85 -7.17 -12.95
N ALA A 336 24.76 -6.95 -14.26
CA ALA A 336 23.49 -6.87 -14.99
C ALA A 336 23.02 -8.25 -15.43
N ILE A 337 22.44 -9.00 -14.50
CA ILE A 337 22.06 -10.42 -14.64
C ILE A 337 20.69 -10.53 -15.32
N PRO A 338 20.46 -11.49 -16.25
CA PRO A 338 19.14 -11.78 -16.79
C PRO A 338 18.12 -12.09 -15.69
N LYS A 339 16.97 -11.42 -15.68
CA LYS A 339 15.98 -11.46 -14.58
C LYS A 339 15.45 -12.88 -14.32
N GLU A 340 15.28 -13.69 -15.37
CA GLU A 340 14.81 -15.08 -15.25
C GLU A 340 15.84 -15.96 -14.54
N GLN A 341 17.13 -15.78 -14.88
CA GLN A 341 18.25 -16.46 -14.22
C GLN A 341 18.35 -16.00 -12.76
N LEU A 342 18.33 -14.69 -12.52
CA LEU A 342 18.40 -14.11 -11.18
C LEU A 342 17.27 -14.66 -10.30
N ALA A 343 16.02 -14.58 -10.77
CA ALA A 343 14.85 -15.06 -10.02
C ALA A 343 14.96 -16.55 -9.62
N LYS A 344 15.46 -17.40 -10.53
CA LYS A 344 15.64 -18.84 -10.28
C LYS A 344 16.72 -19.10 -9.24
N GLU A 345 17.90 -18.52 -9.42
CA GLU A 345 19.06 -18.80 -8.57
C GLU A 345 18.88 -18.23 -7.16
N VAL A 346 18.39 -16.99 -7.01
CA VAL A 346 18.17 -16.41 -5.66
C VAL A 346 17.10 -17.18 -4.88
N ALA A 347 16.08 -17.71 -5.56
CA ALA A 347 15.09 -18.59 -4.92
C ALA A 347 15.71 -19.90 -4.43
N THR A 348 16.65 -20.45 -5.20
CA THR A 348 17.38 -21.70 -4.89
C THR A 348 18.37 -21.47 -3.74
N MET A 349 19.10 -20.36 -3.75
CA MET A 349 20.03 -19.94 -2.70
C MET A 349 19.36 -19.62 -1.35
N GLY A 350 18.03 -19.45 -1.33
CA GLY A 350 17.25 -19.33 -0.10
C GLY A 350 16.47 -18.01 0.04
N TRP A 351 16.59 -17.09 -0.91
CA TRP A 351 15.77 -15.87 -1.02
C TRP A 351 14.49 -16.11 -1.84
N LYS A 352 13.67 -17.08 -1.43
CA LYS A 352 12.44 -17.48 -2.16
C LYS A 352 11.47 -16.33 -2.44
N SER A 353 11.31 -15.41 -1.48
CA SER A 353 10.41 -14.26 -1.64
C SER A 353 10.92 -13.30 -2.72
N MET A 354 12.22 -12.99 -2.72
CA MET A 354 12.85 -12.13 -3.70
C MET A 354 12.77 -12.75 -5.10
N GLY A 355 13.04 -14.05 -5.23
CA GLY A 355 12.91 -14.73 -6.52
C GLY A 355 11.47 -14.71 -7.07
N GLY A 356 10.47 -14.85 -6.20
CA GLY A 356 9.07 -14.67 -6.57
C GLY A 356 8.73 -13.25 -7.03
N GLU A 357 9.23 -12.24 -6.30
CA GLU A 357 9.04 -10.82 -6.65
C GLU A 357 9.67 -10.47 -8.00
N ILE A 358 10.92 -10.88 -8.24
CA ILE A 358 11.61 -10.66 -9.51
C ILE A 358 10.89 -11.37 -10.65
N LYS A 359 10.39 -12.60 -10.44
CA LYS A 359 9.61 -13.31 -11.45
C LYS A 359 8.32 -12.58 -11.82
N GLN A 360 7.68 -11.90 -10.86
CA GLN A 360 6.41 -11.21 -11.06
C GLN A 360 6.58 -9.78 -11.61
N LEU A 361 7.56 -9.03 -11.10
CA LEU A 361 7.74 -7.60 -11.37
C LEU A 361 8.97 -7.28 -12.23
N GLY A 362 9.83 -8.26 -12.48
CA GLY A 362 11.10 -8.12 -13.18
C GLY A 362 12.25 -7.59 -12.30
N HIS A 363 11.97 -7.21 -11.06
CA HIS A 363 12.92 -6.66 -10.08
C HIS A 363 12.37 -6.86 -8.66
N ALA A 364 13.17 -6.56 -7.64
CA ALA A 364 12.76 -6.49 -6.24
C ALA A 364 13.07 -5.12 -5.65
N TRP A 365 12.33 -4.72 -4.63
CA TRP A 365 12.61 -3.50 -3.86
C TRP A 365 13.26 -3.84 -2.52
N LEU A 366 14.43 -3.26 -2.25
CA LEU A 366 15.17 -3.46 -1.01
C LEU A 366 15.31 -2.18 -0.22
N ASP A 367 15.23 -2.30 1.10
CA ASP A 367 15.50 -1.20 2.01
C ASP A 367 17.01 -0.93 2.03
N ILE A 368 17.41 0.31 1.74
CA ILE A 368 18.81 0.76 1.82
C ILE A 368 19.05 1.63 3.05
N HIS A 369 18.00 2.30 3.56
CA HIS A 369 18.11 3.12 4.77
C HIS A 369 16.81 3.15 5.57
N PRO A 370 16.83 2.87 6.87
CA PRO A 370 15.74 3.20 7.79
C PRO A 370 16.09 4.47 8.58
N MET A 371 15.58 5.63 8.16
CA MET A 371 15.19 6.73 9.06
C MET A 371 14.65 7.93 8.28
N LEU A 372 13.43 8.31 8.65
CA LEU A 372 13.03 9.68 8.97
C LEU A 372 12.24 9.54 10.28
N ASP A 373 12.95 9.44 11.40
CA ASP A 373 12.36 9.58 12.72
C ASP A 373 13.07 10.75 13.40
N GLU A 374 12.33 11.82 13.66
CA GLU A 374 12.88 13.10 14.18
C GLU A 374 13.34 12.98 15.65
N GLN A 375 13.12 11.83 16.30
CA GLN A 375 13.34 11.67 17.75
C GLN A 375 14.37 10.61 18.16
N ALA A 376 15.01 9.89 17.22
CA ALA A 376 16.01 8.89 17.57
C ALA A 376 17.44 9.45 17.44
N ASP A 377 18.08 9.68 18.58
CA ASP A 377 19.52 9.90 18.70
C ASP A 377 20.29 8.73 18.05
N GLY A 378 20.85 8.97 16.86
CA GLY A 378 21.81 8.08 16.21
C GLY A 378 21.43 7.70 14.77
N LEU A 379 21.93 8.47 13.80
CA LEU A 379 21.98 8.08 12.39
C LEU A 379 22.86 6.82 12.25
N SER A 380 22.26 5.63 12.29
CA SER A 380 22.98 4.40 11.93
C SER A 380 23.09 4.32 10.41
N THR A 381 24.21 4.77 9.86
CA THR A 381 24.47 4.75 8.41
C THR A 381 24.79 3.33 7.94
N LEU A 382 24.57 3.07 6.65
CA LEU A 382 24.97 1.83 6.00
C LEU A 382 26.49 1.86 5.79
N VAL A 383 27.23 0.96 6.43
CA VAL A 383 28.71 0.98 6.41
C VAL A 383 29.25 -0.11 5.49
N HIS A 384 30.03 0.27 4.48
CA HIS A 384 30.72 -0.70 3.62
C HIS A 384 31.78 -1.48 4.41
N LYS A 385 31.75 -2.82 4.32
CA LYS A 385 32.70 -3.72 4.99
C LYS A 385 33.73 -4.34 4.04
N GLY A 386 33.62 -4.06 2.75
CA GLY A 386 34.46 -4.65 1.72
C GLY A 386 33.72 -5.67 0.86
N THR A 387 34.49 -6.40 0.06
CA THR A 387 33.98 -7.43 -0.84
C THR A 387 33.90 -8.79 -0.15
N TRP A 388 32.88 -9.58 -0.47
CA TRP A 388 32.73 -10.95 -0.01
C TRP A 388 33.66 -11.86 -0.82
N GLU A 389 34.85 -12.15 -0.28
CA GLU A 389 35.93 -12.84 -1.02
C GLU A 389 35.52 -14.21 -1.54
N GLU A 390 34.77 -14.99 -0.76
CA GLU A 390 34.33 -16.33 -1.14
C GLU A 390 33.35 -16.34 -2.32
N ALA A 391 32.72 -15.20 -2.62
CA ALA A 391 31.84 -15.03 -3.77
C ALA A 391 32.60 -14.74 -5.08
N GLY A 392 33.93 -14.63 -5.01
CA GLY A 392 34.82 -14.40 -6.14
C GLY A 392 34.79 -12.96 -6.69
N THR A 393 35.69 -12.68 -7.61
CA THR A 393 35.82 -11.36 -8.28
C THR A 393 34.88 -11.20 -9.48
N GLY A 394 34.15 -12.26 -9.84
CA GLY A 394 33.24 -12.28 -10.98
C GLY A 394 33.88 -12.74 -12.28
N GLY A 395 33.05 -12.89 -13.32
CA GLY A 395 33.51 -13.26 -14.66
C GLY A 395 32.99 -12.31 -15.73
N GLY A 396 33.84 -11.95 -16.71
CA GLY A 396 33.54 -10.99 -17.79
C GLY A 396 32.39 -11.37 -18.74
N LYS A 397 31.68 -12.48 -18.51
CA LYS A 397 30.50 -12.87 -19.29
C LYS A 397 29.24 -12.08 -18.93
N VAL A 398 29.18 -11.51 -17.72
CA VAL A 398 28.04 -10.71 -17.27
C VAL A 398 28.47 -9.23 -17.18
N PRO A 399 27.91 -8.37 -18.05
CA PRO A 399 28.15 -6.93 -18.01
C PRO A 399 27.90 -6.33 -16.63
N TRP A 400 28.62 -5.26 -16.31
CA TRP A 400 28.33 -4.42 -15.15
C TRP A 400 26.96 -3.75 -15.28
N SER A 401 26.34 -3.47 -14.15
CA SER A 401 25.13 -2.65 -14.09
C SER A 401 25.51 -1.21 -13.81
N ALA A 402 25.40 -0.32 -14.80
CA ALA A 402 25.62 1.12 -14.60
C ALA A 402 24.79 1.67 -13.43
N THR A 403 23.56 1.17 -13.29
CA THR A 403 22.62 1.52 -12.23
C THR A 403 23.17 1.20 -10.83
N HIS A 404 23.74 0.00 -10.65
CA HIS A 404 24.18 -0.45 -9.33
C HIS A 404 25.63 -0.07 -9.02
N VAL A 405 26.44 0.16 -10.05
CA VAL A 405 27.74 0.84 -9.90
C VAL A 405 27.52 2.27 -9.39
N GLU A 406 26.57 3.01 -9.96
CA GLU A 406 26.20 4.33 -9.46
C GLU A 406 25.62 4.28 -8.04
N LEU A 407 24.84 3.24 -7.71
CA LEU A 407 24.37 3.03 -6.34
C LEU A 407 25.54 2.87 -5.37
N LEU A 408 26.51 2.01 -5.70
CA LEU A 408 27.72 1.82 -4.88
C LEU A 408 28.50 3.12 -4.73
N ARG A 409 28.64 3.91 -5.82
CA ARG A 409 29.28 5.23 -5.78
C ARG A 409 28.58 6.19 -4.82
N ARG A 410 27.23 6.18 -4.78
CA ARG A 410 26.43 6.99 -3.83
C ARG A 410 26.50 6.48 -2.38
N LEU A 411 26.97 5.25 -2.18
CA LEU A 411 27.25 4.66 -0.87
C LEU A 411 28.75 4.75 -0.53
N ASP A 412 29.48 5.66 -1.17
CA ASP A 412 30.92 5.90 -1.00
C ASP A 412 31.82 4.68 -1.31
N THR A 413 31.36 3.80 -2.21
CA THR A 413 32.12 2.65 -2.70
C THR A 413 32.43 2.81 -4.19
N ILE A 414 33.72 2.92 -4.53
CA ILE A 414 34.19 2.97 -5.93
C ILE A 414 34.39 1.55 -6.45
N VAL A 415 33.92 1.29 -7.66
CA VAL A 415 34.09 0.02 -8.37
C VAL A 415 34.91 0.26 -9.63
N GLU A 416 36.02 -0.46 -9.77
CA GLU A 416 36.83 -0.45 -10.98
C GLU A 416 36.20 -1.39 -12.02
N LEU A 417 35.76 -0.83 -13.14
CA LEU A 417 35.03 -1.58 -14.17
C LEU A 417 35.95 -2.36 -15.12
N GLY A 418 37.21 -1.93 -15.26
CA GLY A 418 38.13 -2.46 -16.28
C GLY A 418 37.59 -2.25 -17.69
N ASP A 419 37.89 -3.21 -18.59
CA ASP A 419 37.43 -3.22 -20.00
C ASP A 419 36.10 -3.99 -20.19
N ASP A 420 35.44 -4.40 -19.10
CA ASP A 420 34.19 -5.16 -19.14
C ASP A 420 33.02 -4.29 -19.65
N GLU A 421 32.08 -4.91 -20.38
CA GLU A 421 30.87 -4.25 -20.85
C GLU A 421 30.01 -3.71 -19.69
N VAL A 422 29.35 -2.57 -19.94
CA VAL A 422 28.42 -1.94 -18.99
C VAL A 422 27.03 -1.86 -19.60
N ALA A 423 26.01 -2.27 -18.84
CA ALA A 423 24.62 -2.26 -19.27
C ALA A 423 23.76 -1.31 -18.41
N GLY A 424 22.81 -0.66 -19.07
CA GLY A 424 21.83 0.23 -18.45
C GLY A 424 22.31 1.65 -18.25
N ARG A 425 21.58 2.40 -17.42
CA ARG A 425 21.85 3.81 -17.09
C ARG A 425 22.26 3.96 -15.63
N ALA A 426 23.13 4.93 -15.35
CA ALA A 426 23.61 5.32 -14.02
C ALA A 426 22.54 6.10 -13.23
N GLU A 427 21.35 5.53 -13.10
CA GLU A 427 20.19 6.15 -12.46
C GLU A 427 19.49 5.12 -11.56
N PRO A 428 19.97 4.89 -10.32
CA PRO A 428 19.31 3.97 -9.40
C PRO A 428 17.89 4.44 -9.09
N ALA A 429 16.93 3.53 -9.20
CA ALA A 429 15.53 3.81 -8.92
C ALA A 429 15.25 3.68 -7.42
N PHE A 430 14.96 4.82 -6.78
CA PHE A 430 14.60 4.90 -5.37
C PHE A 430 13.10 5.17 -5.18
N ARG A 431 12.55 4.74 -4.04
CA ARG A 431 11.24 5.16 -3.56
C ARG A 431 11.23 5.26 -2.04
N VAL A 432 10.37 6.12 -1.51
CA VAL A 432 10.14 6.25 -0.07
C VAL A 432 8.86 5.51 0.28
N VAL A 433 8.89 4.64 1.30
CA VAL A 433 7.72 3.89 1.76
C VAL A 433 7.61 3.94 3.28
N SER A 434 6.40 4.06 3.79
CA SER A 434 6.11 3.93 5.22
C SER A 434 5.79 2.47 5.56
N LYS A 435 6.53 1.89 6.50
CA LYS A 435 6.37 0.52 6.99
C LYS A 435 5.83 0.53 8.41
N THR A 436 4.80 -0.26 8.67
CA THR A 436 4.17 -0.45 9.99
C THR A 436 4.51 -1.80 10.58
#